data_AF-A0AAU8DLB5-F1
#
_entry.id   AF-A0AAU8DLB5-F1
#
_cell.length_a   1.000
_cell.length_b   1.000
_cell.length_c   1.000
_cell.angle_alpha   90.00
_cell.angle_beta   90.00
_cell.angle_gamma   90.00
#
_symmetry.space_group_name_H-M   'P 1'
#
loop_
_entity.id
_entity.type
_entity.pdbx_description
1 polymer ?
#
loop_
_entity_poly.entity_id
_entity_poly.type
_entity_poly.pdbx_seq_one_letter_code
_entity_poly.pdbx_strand_id
1 'polypeptide(L)'
;MANAPIVFIGPTLPRAEAAAILDATYLPPAEQGSVVRAVQTYLPNAIILIDGSFGKVPAVRHKEILWALAKGIPIFGAASMGALRAAELAAVGMQGHGFIYRWYSLTLLADDDEVAVAMCPPELGAAPLSEALINIRLTLRRAMRAGIVTAEERHTLEALARDTHFVDRSYPRLLADARSTSSGQSNVALDRLADWLPSGAIDRKREDAVGLLSKLARYPELLRTRAAPSFRVTEAWAYDLDAAALWGDDIVSILAEDSKMT
;
A
#
# COMPACT_ATOMS: atom_id res chain seq x y z
N MET A 1 -0.34 -30.32 2.00
CA MET A 1 0.28 -29.32 1.10
C MET A 1 0.59 -28.10 1.95
N ALA A 2 1.75 -27.48 1.81
CA ALA A 2 2.02 -26.23 2.54
C ALA A 2 1.07 -25.15 2.00
N ASN A 3 0.36 -24.44 2.89
CA ASN A 3 -0.56 -23.40 2.46
C ASN A 3 0.24 -22.25 1.83
N ALA A 4 -0.16 -21.81 0.64
CA ALA A 4 0.53 -20.76 -0.10
C ALA A 4 0.36 -19.39 0.60
N PRO A 5 1.32 -18.47 0.44
CA PRO A 5 1.13 -17.10 0.92
C PRO A 5 0.04 -16.40 0.12
N ILE A 6 -0.62 -15.43 0.74
CA ILE A 6 -1.59 -14.56 0.09
C ILE A 6 -0.98 -13.19 -0.16
N VAL A 7 -1.20 -12.64 -1.35
CA VAL A 7 -0.78 -11.29 -1.73
C VAL A 7 -2.01 -10.47 -2.12
N PHE A 8 -2.27 -9.38 -1.39
CA PHE A 8 -3.26 -8.38 -1.76
C PHE A 8 -2.60 -7.30 -2.62
N ILE A 9 -3.02 -7.19 -3.88
CA ILE A 9 -2.36 -6.34 -4.89
C ILE A 9 -3.37 -5.73 -5.87
N GLY A 10 -3.05 -4.56 -6.40
CA GLY A 10 -3.80 -3.92 -7.47
C GLY A 10 -2.94 -2.91 -8.24
N PRO A 11 -3.15 -1.60 -8.05
CA PRO A 11 -2.55 -0.58 -8.91
C PRO A 11 -1.03 -0.46 -8.79
N THR A 12 -0.42 -0.96 -7.73
CA THR A 12 1.02 -0.82 -7.50
C THR A 12 1.87 -1.68 -8.44
N LEU A 13 1.40 -2.88 -8.78
CA LEU A 13 2.14 -3.81 -9.63
C LEU A 13 1.15 -4.79 -10.28
N PRO A 14 1.18 -4.97 -11.61
CA PRO A 14 0.28 -5.91 -12.27
C PRO A 14 0.44 -7.33 -11.73
N ARG A 15 -0.69 -8.01 -11.51
CA ARG A 15 -0.72 -9.39 -10.98
C ARG A 15 0.18 -10.34 -11.75
N ALA A 16 0.22 -10.24 -13.08
CA ALA A 16 1.05 -11.11 -13.92
C ALA A 16 2.55 -10.93 -13.64
N GLU A 17 3.00 -9.70 -13.41
CA GLU A 17 4.39 -9.42 -13.04
C GLU A 17 4.70 -9.90 -11.62
N ALA A 18 3.78 -9.70 -10.68
CA ALA A 18 3.94 -10.18 -9.30
C ALA A 18 4.05 -11.72 -9.25
N ALA A 19 3.18 -12.42 -9.98
CA ALA A 19 3.17 -13.88 -10.07
C ALA A 19 4.43 -14.47 -10.71
N ALA A 20 5.14 -13.69 -11.54
CA ALA A 20 6.44 -14.09 -12.08
C ALA A 20 7.58 -14.01 -11.03
N ILE A 21 7.37 -13.32 -9.90
CA ILE A 21 8.36 -13.11 -8.84
C ILE A 21 8.14 -14.09 -7.68
N LEU A 22 6.89 -14.23 -7.21
CA LEU A 22 6.54 -15.05 -6.04
C LEU A 22 5.34 -15.94 -6.36
N ASP A 23 5.49 -17.25 -6.10
CA ASP A 23 4.37 -18.19 -6.17
C ASP A 23 3.45 -17.99 -4.95
N ALA A 24 2.24 -17.52 -5.20
CA ALA A 24 1.29 -17.08 -4.18
C ALA A 24 -0.15 -17.05 -4.69
N THR A 25 -1.10 -17.02 -3.77
CA THR A 25 -2.49 -16.70 -4.09
C THR A 25 -2.66 -15.18 -4.12
N TYR A 26 -3.02 -14.65 -5.29
CA TYR A 26 -3.20 -13.22 -5.51
C TYR A 26 -4.67 -12.83 -5.39
N LEU A 27 -4.96 -11.91 -4.47
CA LEU A 27 -6.28 -11.33 -4.22
C LEU A 27 -6.29 -9.84 -4.60
N PRO A 28 -7.48 -9.25 -4.85
CA PRO A 28 -7.65 -7.80 -5.04
C PRO A 28 -7.05 -6.96 -3.90
N PRO A 29 -6.94 -5.63 -4.02
CA PRO A 29 -6.54 -4.77 -2.90
C PRO A 29 -7.36 -5.05 -1.63
N ALA A 30 -6.71 -5.06 -0.47
CA ALA A 30 -7.37 -5.38 0.78
C ALA A 30 -8.35 -4.26 1.20
N GLU A 31 -9.51 -4.68 1.65
CA GLU A 31 -10.56 -3.85 2.24
C GLU A 31 -10.99 -4.46 3.57
N GLN A 32 -11.91 -3.81 4.26
CA GLN A 32 -12.44 -4.33 5.52
C GLN A 32 -12.97 -5.78 5.36
N GLY A 33 -12.48 -6.65 6.23
CA GLY A 33 -12.79 -8.07 6.28
C GLY A 33 -11.96 -8.95 5.33
N SER A 34 -11.18 -8.37 4.42
CA SER A 34 -10.42 -9.16 3.43
C SER A 34 -9.35 -10.02 4.07
N VAL A 35 -8.69 -9.56 5.13
CA VAL A 35 -7.67 -10.35 5.84
C VAL A 35 -8.33 -11.53 6.56
N VAL A 36 -9.49 -11.30 7.20
CA VAL A 36 -10.24 -12.36 7.89
C VAL A 36 -10.71 -13.43 6.91
N ARG A 37 -11.36 -13.02 5.81
CA ARG A 37 -11.82 -13.93 4.75
C ARG A 37 -10.67 -14.75 4.18
N ALA A 38 -9.52 -14.12 3.94
CA ALA A 38 -8.34 -14.79 3.43
C ALA A 38 -7.81 -15.88 4.40
N VAL A 39 -7.76 -15.58 5.70
CA VAL A 39 -7.33 -16.55 6.71
C VAL A 39 -8.29 -17.74 6.79
N GLN A 40 -9.59 -17.49 6.86
CA GLN A 40 -10.61 -18.55 6.96
C GLN A 40 -10.66 -19.42 5.70
N THR A 41 -10.53 -18.82 4.53
CA THR A 41 -10.69 -19.54 3.24
C THR A 41 -9.46 -20.38 2.89
N TYR A 42 -8.26 -19.86 3.15
CA TYR A 42 -7.03 -20.42 2.58
C TYR A 42 -6.03 -20.91 3.64
N LEU A 43 -6.21 -20.56 4.92
CA LEU A 43 -5.27 -20.86 6.00
C LEU A 43 -3.80 -20.52 5.63
N PRO A 44 -3.52 -19.32 5.10
CA PRO A 44 -2.24 -19.02 4.46
C PRO A 44 -1.06 -19.14 5.44
N ASN A 45 0.11 -19.53 4.93
CA ASN A 45 1.33 -19.51 5.74
C ASN A 45 1.86 -18.09 6.00
N ALA A 46 1.46 -17.11 5.18
CA ALA A 46 1.81 -15.70 5.32
C ALA A 46 0.83 -14.81 4.55
N ILE A 47 0.74 -13.55 4.96
CA ILE A 47 -0.01 -12.51 4.24
C ILE A 47 0.94 -11.40 3.82
N ILE A 48 0.86 -11.00 2.56
CA ILE A 48 1.59 -9.88 1.98
C ILE A 48 0.56 -8.83 1.58
N LEU A 49 0.60 -7.68 2.23
CA LEU A 49 -0.24 -6.54 1.93
C LEU A 49 0.58 -5.56 1.08
N ILE A 50 0.23 -5.44 -0.20
CA ILE A 50 0.76 -4.38 -1.07
C ILE A 50 -0.25 -3.25 -1.15
N ASP A 51 -1.41 -3.52 -1.75
CA ASP A 51 -2.46 -2.53 -1.96
C ASP A 51 -3.67 -2.76 -1.05
N GLY A 52 -4.33 -1.65 -0.73
CA GLY A 52 -5.63 -1.64 -0.08
C GLY A 52 -6.56 -0.64 -0.74
N SER A 53 -7.87 -0.91 -0.65
CA SER A 53 -8.91 -0.04 -1.17
C SER A 53 -9.10 1.17 -0.24
N PHE A 54 -9.26 2.36 -0.83
CA PHE A 54 -9.41 3.62 -0.11
C PHE A 54 -10.53 4.49 -0.72
N GLY A 55 -11.17 5.33 0.10
CA GLY A 55 -12.19 6.29 -0.32
C GLY A 55 -13.60 5.71 -0.47
N LYS A 56 -13.82 4.74 -1.37
CA LYS A 56 -15.17 4.21 -1.68
C LYS A 56 -15.66 3.12 -0.73
N VAL A 57 -14.72 2.39 -0.14
CA VAL A 57 -14.99 1.29 0.79
C VAL A 57 -14.10 1.44 2.02
N PRO A 58 -14.50 0.91 3.18
CA PRO A 58 -13.64 0.90 4.35
C PRO A 58 -12.33 0.15 4.07
N ALA A 59 -11.21 0.81 4.34
CA ALA A 59 -9.89 0.22 4.24
C ALA A 59 -9.72 -0.96 5.22
N VAL A 60 -8.75 -1.84 4.92
CA VAL A 60 -8.36 -2.93 5.83
C VAL A 60 -8.08 -2.39 7.23
N ARG A 61 -8.69 -3.03 8.24
CA ARG A 61 -8.60 -2.56 9.63
C ARG A 61 -7.37 -3.11 10.32
N HIS A 62 -6.75 -2.30 11.18
CA HIS A 62 -5.63 -2.74 12.03
C HIS A 62 -5.99 -3.99 12.84
N LYS A 63 -7.24 -4.08 13.30
CA LYS A 63 -7.72 -5.22 14.08
C LYS A 63 -7.69 -6.54 13.31
N GLU A 64 -7.92 -6.54 11.99
CA GLU A 64 -7.78 -7.76 11.19
C GLU A 64 -6.33 -8.25 11.13
N ILE A 65 -5.39 -7.30 10.97
CA ILE A 65 -3.95 -7.59 10.91
C ILE A 65 -3.47 -8.09 12.27
N LEU A 66 -3.86 -7.43 13.36
CA LEU A 66 -3.56 -7.85 14.73
C LEU A 66 -4.10 -9.25 15.03
N TRP A 67 -5.33 -9.53 14.61
CA TRP A 67 -5.95 -10.84 14.78
C TRP A 67 -5.18 -11.93 14.00
N ALA A 68 -4.84 -11.68 12.75
CA ALA A 68 -4.08 -12.64 11.94
C ALA A 68 -2.65 -12.85 12.48
N LEU A 69 -1.98 -11.80 12.98
CA LEU A 69 -0.69 -11.94 13.68
C LEU A 69 -0.82 -12.84 14.93
N ALA A 70 -1.89 -12.68 15.71
CA ALA A 70 -2.14 -13.52 16.89
C ALA A 70 -2.49 -14.97 16.57
N LYS A 71 -2.89 -15.28 15.32
CA LYS A 71 -2.95 -16.66 14.81
C LYS A 71 -1.57 -17.22 14.41
N GLY A 72 -0.50 -16.46 14.65
CA GLY A 72 0.87 -16.81 14.28
C GLY A 72 1.20 -16.60 12.80
N ILE A 73 0.29 -16.01 12.01
CA ILE A 73 0.48 -15.80 10.58
C ILE A 73 1.39 -14.58 10.39
N PRO A 74 2.61 -14.74 9.81
CA PRO A 74 3.47 -13.61 9.51
C PRO A 74 2.82 -12.71 8.45
N ILE A 75 2.81 -11.41 8.72
CA ILE A 75 2.26 -10.40 7.81
C ILE A 75 3.37 -9.44 7.39
N PHE A 76 3.48 -9.22 6.09
CA PHE A 76 4.42 -8.31 5.47
C PHE A 76 3.68 -7.17 4.77
N GLY A 77 4.26 -5.96 4.79
CA GLY A 77 3.71 -4.81 4.09
C GLY A 77 4.78 -4.06 3.30
N ALA A 78 4.45 -3.67 2.08
CA ALA A 78 5.29 -2.79 1.25
C ALA A 78 4.43 -1.98 0.30
N ALA A 79 4.90 -0.78 -0.05
CA ALA A 79 4.19 0.20 -0.86
C ALA A 79 2.78 0.53 -0.36
N SER A 80 2.13 1.54 -0.96
CA SER A 80 0.69 1.79 -0.81
C SER A 80 0.19 1.70 0.64
N MET A 81 -1.00 1.14 0.85
CA MET A 81 -1.57 0.88 2.17
C MET A 81 -0.79 -0.17 2.99
N GLY A 82 -0.08 -1.09 2.34
CA GLY A 82 0.71 -2.11 3.02
C GLY A 82 1.87 -1.55 3.84
N ALA A 83 2.60 -0.59 3.27
CA ALA A 83 3.68 0.12 3.94
C ALA A 83 3.18 0.96 5.11
N LEU A 84 2.04 1.65 4.94
CA LEU A 84 1.39 2.42 5.99
C LEU A 84 1.05 1.52 7.19
N ARG A 85 0.29 0.43 6.95
CA ARG A 85 -0.09 -0.52 7.99
C ARG A 85 1.12 -1.16 8.66
N ALA A 86 2.16 -1.47 7.89
CA ALA A 86 3.40 -2.00 8.44
C ALA A 86 4.11 -1.00 9.37
N ALA A 87 4.12 0.29 9.02
CA ALA A 87 4.70 1.33 9.88
C ALA A 87 3.93 1.49 11.20
N GLU A 88 2.60 1.45 11.13
CA GLU A 88 1.72 1.56 12.31
C GLU A 88 1.81 0.32 13.22
N LEU A 89 2.02 -0.87 12.64
CA LEU A 89 1.96 -2.17 13.34
C LEU A 89 3.33 -2.85 13.48
N ALA A 90 4.43 -2.14 13.21
CA ALA A 90 5.78 -2.68 13.35
C ALA A 90 6.07 -3.15 14.78
N ALA A 91 5.63 -2.38 15.78
CA ALA A 91 5.86 -2.68 17.20
C ALA A 91 5.14 -3.96 17.69
N VAL A 92 4.16 -4.45 16.94
CA VAL A 92 3.35 -5.63 17.27
C VAL A 92 3.60 -6.80 16.30
N GLY A 93 4.61 -6.68 15.43
CA GLY A 93 5.15 -7.80 14.65
C GLY A 93 4.84 -7.79 13.15
N MET A 94 4.08 -6.82 12.64
CA MET A 94 3.96 -6.66 11.18
C MET A 94 5.31 -6.22 10.59
N GLN A 95 5.71 -6.82 9.46
CA GLN A 95 7.04 -6.61 8.89
C GLN A 95 6.98 -5.70 7.66
N GLY A 96 7.54 -4.50 7.77
CA GLY A 96 7.60 -3.57 6.66
C GLY A 96 8.82 -3.75 5.75
N HIS A 97 8.66 -3.40 4.47
CA HIS A 97 9.74 -3.39 3.49
C HIS A 97 9.67 -2.16 2.57
N GLY A 98 10.84 -1.74 2.10
CA GLY A 98 10.96 -0.69 1.10
C GLY A 98 11.13 0.71 1.67
N PHE A 99 11.21 1.68 0.76
CA PHE A 99 11.36 3.09 1.06
C PHE A 99 10.11 3.66 1.74
N ILE A 100 8.92 3.39 1.21
CA ILE A 100 7.65 3.99 1.66
C ILE A 100 7.35 3.58 3.11
N TYR A 101 7.59 2.31 3.46
CA TYR A 101 7.48 1.84 4.84
C TYR A 101 8.41 2.61 5.78
N ARG A 102 9.69 2.74 5.42
CA ARG A 102 10.68 3.47 6.22
C ARG A 102 10.33 4.94 6.32
N TRP A 103 9.79 5.52 5.24
CA TRP A 103 9.37 6.90 5.19
C TRP A 103 8.20 7.16 6.15
N TYR A 104 7.15 6.33 6.15
CA TYR A 104 6.06 6.42 7.14
C TYR A 104 6.56 6.20 8.57
N SER A 105 7.45 5.23 8.78
CA SER A 105 8.01 4.95 10.12
C SER A 105 8.81 6.11 10.71
N LEU A 106 9.34 7.00 9.86
CA LEU A 106 10.17 8.14 10.26
C LEU A 106 9.45 9.49 10.14
N THR A 107 8.26 9.53 9.54
CA THR A 107 7.50 10.76 9.28
C THR A 107 6.23 10.76 10.10
N LEU A 108 6.34 11.29 11.33
CA LEU A 108 5.20 11.41 12.24
C LEU A 108 4.09 12.25 11.60
N LEU A 109 2.84 11.78 11.69
CA LEU A 109 1.65 12.43 11.11
C LEU A 109 1.70 12.57 9.57
N ALA A 110 2.42 11.67 8.89
CA ALA A 110 2.32 11.55 7.43
C ALA A 110 0.87 11.23 7.02
N ASP A 111 0.41 11.86 5.94
CA ASP A 111 -0.92 11.67 5.40
C ASP A 111 -1.04 10.31 4.68
N ASP A 112 -2.20 9.67 4.80
CA ASP A 112 -2.55 8.46 4.06
C ASP A 112 -2.67 8.75 2.55
N ASP A 113 -3.00 9.99 2.19
CA ASP A 113 -3.10 10.46 0.81
C ASP A 113 -1.77 10.36 0.03
N GLU A 114 -0.62 10.32 0.71
CA GLU A 114 0.71 10.30 0.07
C GLU A 114 0.89 9.09 -0.87
N VAL A 115 0.19 8.00 -0.58
CA VAL A 115 0.22 6.77 -1.37
C VAL A 115 -1.09 6.45 -2.09
N ALA A 116 -2.13 7.24 -1.85
CA ALA A 116 -3.45 7.06 -2.44
C ALA A 116 -3.41 7.29 -3.95
N VAL A 117 -4.12 6.43 -4.69
CA VAL A 117 -4.28 6.53 -6.14
C VAL A 117 -5.72 6.17 -6.50
N ALA A 118 -6.27 6.83 -7.51
CA ALA A 118 -7.45 6.31 -8.18
C ALA A 118 -7.04 5.06 -8.98
N MET A 119 -7.95 4.11 -9.07
CA MET A 119 -7.75 2.87 -9.82
C MET A 119 -9.03 2.44 -10.51
N CYS A 120 -8.88 1.71 -11.60
CA CYS A 120 -9.99 0.98 -12.20
C CYS A 120 -10.59 -0.01 -11.19
N PRO A 121 -11.87 -0.40 -11.37
CA PRO A 121 -12.44 -1.51 -10.62
C PRO A 121 -11.54 -2.76 -10.67
N PRO A 122 -11.43 -3.56 -9.60
CA PRO A 122 -10.61 -4.77 -9.58
C PRO A 122 -10.93 -5.76 -10.70
N GLU A 123 -12.19 -5.82 -11.14
CA GLU A 123 -12.67 -6.67 -12.23
C GLU A 123 -12.03 -6.30 -13.58
N LEU A 124 -11.57 -5.06 -13.72
CA LEU A 124 -10.84 -4.56 -14.89
C LEU A 124 -9.32 -4.52 -14.67
N GLY A 125 -8.81 -5.22 -13.65
CA GLY A 125 -7.38 -5.38 -13.40
C GLY A 125 -6.75 -4.32 -12.50
N ALA A 126 -7.56 -3.47 -11.84
CA ALA A 126 -7.10 -2.51 -10.83
C ALA A 126 -6.00 -1.52 -11.29
N ALA A 127 -5.93 -1.23 -12.59
CA ALA A 127 -4.90 -0.34 -13.13
C ALA A 127 -4.98 1.07 -12.49
N PRO A 128 -3.84 1.72 -12.22
CA PRO A 128 -3.83 3.08 -11.68
C PRO A 128 -4.39 4.08 -12.70
N LEU A 129 -5.21 5.01 -12.21
CA LEU A 129 -5.79 6.13 -12.97
C LEU A 129 -5.19 7.47 -12.58
N SER A 130 -4.42 7.50 -11.49
CA SER A 130 -3.75 8.69 -10.96
C SER A 130 -2.38 8.34 -10.39
N GLU A 131 -1.61 9.36 -10.06
CA GLU A 131 -0.26 9.27 -9.50
C GLU A 131 -0.28 9.39 -7.97
N ALA A 132 0.58 8.62 -7.30
CA ALA A 132 0.80 8.77 -5.87
C ALA A 132 1.66 10.02 -5.61
N LEU A 133 1.33 10.79 -4.57
CA LEU A 133 2.06 12.01 -4.25
C LEU A 133 3.53 11.71 -3.92
N ILE A 134 3.81 10.60 -3.23
CA ILE A 134 5.18 10.18 -2.93
C ILE A 134 6.01 9.93 -4.20
N ASN A 135 5.40 9.37 -5.25
CA ASN A 135 6.07 9.18 -6.55
C ASN A 135 6.39 10.53 -7.18
N ILE A 136 5.43 11.47 -7.20
CA ILE A 136 5.64 12.83 -7.71
C ILE A 136 6.79 13.53 -6.97
N ARG A 137 6.79 13.51 -5.63
CA ARG A 137 7.87 14.11 -4.82
C ARG A 137 9.24 13.54 -5.17
N LEU A 138 9.33 12.21 -5.28
CA LEU A 138 10.60 11.56 -5.60
C LEU A 138 11.05 11.86 -7.04
N THR A 139 10.12 11.89 -7.99
CA THR A 139 10.37 12.29 -9.38
C THR A 139 10.87 13.72 -9.46
N LEU A 140 10.20 14.67 -8.80
CA LEU A 140 10.61 16.09 -8.79
C LEU A 140 11.96 16.30 -8.09
N ARG A 141 12.25 15.55 -7.02
CA ARG A 141 13.59 15.53 -6.40
C ARG A 141 14.66 15.03 -7.36
N ARG A 142 14.36 14.00 -8.17
CA ARG A 142 15.29 13.49 -9.18
C ARG A 142 15.48 14.49 -10.31
N ALA A 143 14.40 15.10 -10.80
CA ALA A 143 14.45 16.16 -11.81
C ALA A 143 15.33 17.34 -11.35
N MET A 144 15.21 17.75 -10.08
CA MET A 144 16.06 18.79 -9.50
C MET A 144 17.54 18.40 -9.49
N ARG A 145 17.87 17.17 -9.07
CA ARG A 145 19.26 16.67 -9.10
C ARG A 145 19.83 16.57 -10.52
N ALA A 146 18.96 16.39 -11.52
CA ALA A 146 19.33 16.36 -12.93
C ALA A 146 19.37 17.77 -13.56
N GLY A 147 19.10 18.84 -12.82
CA GLY A 147 19.10 20.22 -13.32
C GLY A 147 17.91 20.58 -14.22
N ILE A 148 16.87 19.73 -14.25
CA ILE A 148 15.66 19.95 -15.06
C ILE A 148 14.80 21.06 -14.45
N VAL A 149 14.65 21.04 -13.12
CA VAL A 149 13.96 22.05 -12.33
C VAL A 149 14.86 22.60 -11.23
N THR A 150 14.61 23.83 -10.82
CA THR A 150 15.24 24.45 -9.66
C THR A 150 14.61 23.95 -8.35
N ALA A 151 15.24 24.29 -7.22
CA ALA A 151 14.66 23.98 -5.91
C ALA A 151 13.31 24.71 -5.71
N GLU A 152 13.17 25.95 -6.15
CA GLU A 152 11.93 26.72 -6.02
C GLU A 152 10.80 26.10 -6.85
N GLU A 153 11.05 25.82 -8.13
CA GLU A 153 10.09 25.14 -9.02
C GLU A 153 9.64 23.80 -8.45
N ARG A 154 10.58 23.01 -7.91
CA ARG A 154 10.26 21.75 -7.24
C ARG A 154 9.29 21.96 -6.08
N HIS A 155 9.53 22.93 -5.19
CA HIS A 155 8.65 23.18 -4.04
C HIS A 155 7.25 23.62 -4.49
N THR A 156 7.16 24.50 -5.49
CA THR A 156 5.88 24.94 -6.06
C THR A 156 5.10 23.77 -6.65
N LEU A 157 5.76 22.92 -7.46
CA LEU A 157 5.13 21.73 -8.04
C LEU A 157 4.72 20.71 -6.97
N GLU A 158 5.55 20.48 -5.94
CA GLU A 158 5.20 19.61 -4.82
C GLU A 158 4.01 20.14 -4.00
N ALA A 159 3.84 21.47 -3.91
CA ALA A 159 2.67 22.08 -3.27
C ALA A 159 1.40 21.90 -4.11
N LEU A 160 1.46 22.23 -5.41
CA LEU A 160 0.34 22.02 -6.34
C LEU A 160 -0.11 20.55 -6.38
N ALA A 161 0.83 19.61 -6.40
CA ALA A 161 0.52 18.19 -6.39
C ALA A 161 -0.15 17.73 -5.08
N ARG A 162 0.24 18.32 -3.93
CA ARG A 162 -0.37 18.06 -2.63
C ARG A 162 -1.79 18.61 -2.55
N ASP A 163 -2.01 19.81 -3.07
CA ASP A 163 -3.31 20.48 -3.04
C ASP A 163 -4.31 19.86 -4.03
N THR A 164 -3.82 19.06 -4.99
CA THR A 164 -4.64 18.27 -5.90
C THR A 164 -5.10 16.97 -5.21
N HIS A 165 -6.41 16.76 -5.13
CA HIS A 165 -7.00 15.52 -4.61
C HIS A 165 -6.47 14.30 -5.38
N PHE A 166 -6.16 13.19 -4.69
CA PHE A 166 -5.46 12.05 -5.30
C PHE A 166 -6.12 11.48 -6.56
N VAL A 167 -7.45 11.59 -6.67
CA VAL A 167 -8.21 11.09 -7.84
C VAL A 167 -7.79 11.80 -9.14
N ASP A 168 -7.47 13.09 -9.07
CA ASP A 168 -7.15 13.91 -10.25
C ASP A 168 -5.64 14.09 -10.45
N ARG A 169 -4.83 13.53 -9.54
CA ARG A 169 -3.39 13.75 -9.50
C ARG A 169 -2.71 13.05 -10.67
N SER A 170 -2.12 13.81 -11.59
CA SER A 170 -1.34 13.28 -12.70
C SER A 170 -0.30 14.30 -13.15
N TYR A 171 0.79 13.84 -13.78
CA TYR A 171 1.80 14.77 -14.32
C TYR A 171 1.24 15.75 -15.36
N PRO A 172 0.38 15.34 -16.33
CA PRO A 172 -0.23 16.29 -17.27
C PRO A 172 -1.05 17.37 -16.56
N ARG A 173 -1.83 17.00 -15.54
CA ARG A 173 -2.61 17.95 -14.75
C ARG A 173 -1.72 18.89 -13.96
N LEU A 174 -0.71 18.36 -13.27
CA LEU A 174 0.26 19.14 -12.51
C LEU A 174 0.96 20.20 -13.38
N LEU A 175 1.39 19.82 -14.59
CA LEU A 175 2.00 20.74 -15.54
C LEU A 175 1.02 21.81 -16.03
N ALA A 176 -0.25 21.45 -16.28
CA ALA A 176 -1.28 22.40 -16.69
C ALA A 176 -1.57 23.42 -15.57
N ASP A 177 -1.71 22.96 -14.32
CA ASP A 177 -1.96 23.81 -13.16
C ASP A 177 -0.75 24.72 -12.84
N ALA A 178 0.47 24.23 -13.06
CA ALA A 178 1.68 25.05 -12.92
C ALA A 178 1.77 26.14 -14.00
N ARG A 179 1.38 25.85 -15.25
CA ARG A 179 1.35 26.83 -16.34
C ARG A 179 0.32 27.93 -16.12
N SER A 180 -0.82 27.62 -15.50
CA SER A 180 -1.87 28.62 -15.25
C SER A 180 -1.51 29.61 -14.13
N THR A 181 -0.61 29.21 -13.23
CA THR A 181 -0.19 30.00 -12.06
C THR A 181 1.15 30.72 -12.25
N SER A 182 1.89 30.42 -13.32
CA SER A 182 3.25 30.94 -13.54
C SER A 182 3.35 32.01 -14.64
N SER A 183 4.38 32.86 -14.54
CA SER A 183 4.77 33.81 -15.60
C SER A 183 5.80 33.18 -16.56
N GLY A 184 5.98 33.77 -17.75
CA GLY A 184 6.53 33.09 -18.94
C GLY A 184 7.87 32.34 -18.80
N GLN A 185 8.78 32.71 -17.90
CA GLN A 185 10.08 32.01 -17.74
C GLN A 185 9.94 30.63 -17.10
N SER A 186 8.93 30.43 -16.25
CA SER A 186 8.62 29.12 -15.65
C SER A 186 8.11 28.13 -16.70
N ASN A 187 7.51 28.59 -17.80
CA ASN A 187 6.98 27.69 -18.83
C ASN A 187 8.08 26.87 -19.51
N VAL A 188 9.28 27.45 -19.70
CA VAL A 188 10.43 26.74 -20.28
C VAL A 188 10.90 25.58 -19.38
N ALA A 189 10.86 25.77 -18.05
CA ALA A 189 11.19 24.69 -17.12
C ALA A 189 10.12 23.59 -17.11
N LEU A 190 8.85 23.96 -17.22
CA LEU A 190 7.74 23.01 -17.33
C LEU A 190 7.81 22.18 -18.61
N ASP A 191 8.23 22.78 -19.72
CA ASP A 191 8.42 22.06 -20.99
C ASP A 191 9.59 21.08 -20.89
N ARG A 192 10.74 21.50 -20.34
CA ARG A 192 11.87 20.59 -20.07
C ARG A 192 11.47 19.43 -19.15
N LEU A 193 10.65 19.71 -18.13
CA LEU A 193 10.14 18.69 -17.24
C LEU A 193 9.19 17.72 -17.98
N ALA A 194 8.28 18.24 -18.80
CA ALA A 194 7.37 17.45 -19.61
C ALA A 194 8.12 16.48 -20.53
N ASP A 195 9.17 16.95 -21.20
CA ASP A 195 10.02 16.14 -22.09
C ASP A 195 10.83 15.08 -21.33
N TRP A 196 11.24 15.39 -20.10
CA TRP A 196 12.07 14.50 -19.28
C TRP A 196 11.27 13.39 -18.59
N LEU A 197 10.03 13.68 -18.17
CA LEU A 197 9.18 12.79 -17.37
C LEU A 197 9.04 11.35 -17.92
N PRO A 198 8.84 11.11 -19.23
CA PRO A 198 8.68 9.76 -19.77
C PRO A 198 9.83 8.80 -19.46
N SER A 199 11.04 9.33 -19.26
CA SER A 199 12.24 8.53 -18.92
C SER A 199 12.73 8.75 -17.49
N GLY A 200 12.29 9.84 -16.86
CA GLY A 200 12.78 10.29 -15.55
C GLY A 200 11.87 9.96 -14.37
N ALA A 201 10.60 9.64 -14.62
CA ALA A 201 9.63 9.35 -13.57
C ALA A 201 10.03 8.13 -12.73
N ILE A 202 9.84 8.25 -11.41
CA ILE A 202 10.07 7.16 -10.45
C ILE A 202 8.74 6.53 -10.09
N ASP A 203 8.70 5.20 -10.14
CA ASP A 203 7.63 4.41 -9.54
C ASP A 203 8.13 3.70 -8.28
N ARG A 204 8.13 4.42 -7.16
CA ARG A 204 8.64 3.90 -5.89
C ARG A 204 7.71 2.83 -5.33
N LYS A 205 6.40 2.94 -5.56
CA LYS A 205 5.43 1.94 -5.14
C LYS A 205 5.76 0.59 -5.80
N ARG A 206 5.97 0.56 -7.11
CA ARG A 206 6.36 -0.66 -7.83
C ARG A 206 7.71 -1.21 -7.35
N GLU A 207 8.73 -0.35 -7.20
CA GLU A 207 10.05 -0.78 -6.72
C GLU A 207 9.98 -1.45 -5.33
N ASP A 208 9.21 -0.88 -4.39
CA ASP A 208 9.05 -1.43 -3.04
C ASP A 208 8.29 -2.77 -3.05
N ALA A 209 7.23 -2.88 -3.86
CA ALA A 209 6.46 -4.12 -4.00
C ALA A 209 7.31 -5.25 -4.59
N VAL A 210 8.01 -4.99 -5.70
CA VAL A 210 8.95 -5.94 -6.32
C VAL A 210 10.05 -6.33 -5.34
N GLY A 211 10.57 -5.37 -4.57
CA GLY A 211 11.59 -5.61 -3.55
C GLY A 211 11.14 -6.59 -2.47
N LEU A 212 9.91 -6.42 -1.94
CA LEU A 212 9.35 -7.32 -0.94
C LEU A 212 9.11 -8.72 -1.51
N LEU A 213 8.43 -8.82 -2.66
CA LEU A 213 8.14 -10.10 -3.30
C LEU A 213 9.43 -10.87 -3.62
N SER A 214 10.43 -10.19 -4.18
CA SER A 214 11.74 -10.79 -4.49
C SER A 214 12.47 -11.26 -3.23
N LYS A 215 12.38 -10.50 -2.13
CA LYS A 215 12.95 -10.89 -0.84
C LYS A 215 12.30 -12.17 -0.33
N LEU A 216 10.97 -12.26 -0.37
CA LEU A 216 10.24 -13.44 0.12
C LEU A 216 10.45 -14.67 -0.77
N ALA A 217 10.57 -14.49 -2.08
CA ALA A 217 10.92 -15.56 -3.01
C ALA A 217 12.33 -16.12 -2.75
N ARG A 218 13.29 -15.24 -2.40
CA ARG A 218 14.66 -15.61 -2.07
C ARG A 218 14.80 -16.27 -0.69
N TYR A 219 13.97 -15.86 0.26
CA TYR A 219 14.04 -16.26 1.67
C TYR A 219 12.68 -16.82 2.14
N PRO A 220 12.24 -17.98 1.61
CA PRO A 220 10.93 -18.55 1.93
C PRO A 220 10.79 -18.96 3.40
N GLU A 221 11.90 -19.12 4.13
CA GLU A 221 11.90 -19.36 5.58
C GLU A 221 11.27 -18.20 6.37
N LEU A 222 11.20 -16.99 5.79
CA LEU A 222 10.52 -15.85 6.40
C LEU A 222 9.01 -16.03 6.45
N LEU A 223 8.44 -16.88 5.59
CA LEU A 223 7.00 -17.19 5.54
C LEU A 223 6.57 -18.17 6.64
N ARG A 224 7.46 -18.56 7.55
CA ARG A 224 7.14 -19.50 8.63
C ARG A 224 6.40 -18.79 9.77
N THR A 225 5.47 -19.52 10.38
CA THR A 225 4.72 -19.13 11.58
C THR A 225 5.64 -18.57 12.65
N ARG A 226 5.23 -17.47 13.29
CA ARG A 226 5.98 -16.81 14.35
C ARG A 226 5.24 -16.89 15.69
N ALA A 227 5.93 -16.54 16.76
CA ALA A 227 5.31 -16.37 18.06
C ALA A 227 4.15 -15.39 17.96
N ALA A 228 2.98 -15.83 18.39
CA ALA A 228 1.75 -15.07 18.32
C ALA A 228 1.73 -14.00 19.43
N PRO A 229 1.57 -12.71 19.10
CA PRO A 229 1.20 -11.71 20.10
C PRO A 229 -0.19 -12.03 20.66
N SER A 230 -0.47 -11.60 21.89
CA SER A 230 -1.81 -11.71 22.45
C SER A 230 -2.78 -10.80 21.67
N PHE A 231 -3.98 -11.30 21.38
CA PHE A 231 -5.07 -10.50 20.85
C PHE A 231 -6.19 -10.40 21.87
N ARG A 232 -6.94 -9.29 21.82
CA ARG A 232 -8.16 -9.11 22.62
C ARG A 232 -9.27 -8.66 21.70
N VAL A 233 -10.34 -9.43 21.70
CA VAL A 233 -11.60 -9.06 21.07
C VAL A 233 -12.17 -7.81 21.75
N THR A 234 -12.64 -6.87 20.93
CA THR A 234 -13.22 -5.60 21.38
C THR A 234 -14.55 -5.38 20.68
N GLU A 235 -15.45 -4.59 21.26
CA GLU A 235 -16.73 -4.23 20.62
C GLU A 235 -16.52 -3.60 19.24
N ALA A 236 -15.53 -2.72 19.07
CA ALA A 236 -15.19 -2.18 17.75
C ALA A 236 -14.84 -3.26 16.70
N TRP A 237 -14.17 -4.33 17.15
CA TRP A 237 -13.83 -5.45 16.26
C TRP A 237 -15.06 -6.26 15.90
N ALA A 238 -15.97 -6.44 16.86
CA ALA A 238 -17.26 -7.04 16.62
C ALA A 238 -18.07 -6.30 15.56
N TYR A 239 -18.18 -4.97 15.69
CA TYR A 239 -18.84 -4.13 14.70
C TYR A 239 -18.16 -4.18 13.33
N ASP A 240 -16.82 -4.19 13.28
CA ASP A 240 -16.09 -4.30 12.02
C ASP A 240 -16.39 -5.63 11.31
N LEU A 241 -16.48 -6.74 12.05
CA LEU A 241 -16.84 -8.04 11.50
C LEU A 241 -18.29 -8.05 11.00
N ASP A 242 -19.23 -7.49 11.76
CA ASP A 242 -20.65 -7.42 11.37
C ASP A 242 -20.84 -6.57 10.11
N ALA A 243 -20.22 -5.39 10.07
CA ALA A 243 -20.22 -4.53 8.90
C ALA A 243 -19.57 -5.19 7.66
N ALA A 244 -18.67 -6.15 7.86
CA ALA A 244 -18.07 -6.95 6.80
C ALA A 244 -18.86 -8.22 6.45
N ALA A 245 -20.04 -8.43 7.07
CA ALA A 245 -20.85 -9.64 7.01
C ALA A 245 -20.12 -10.92 7.46
N LEU A 246 -19.23 -10.78 8.44
CA LEU A 246 -18.40 -11.85 9.04
C LEU A 246 -18.80 -12.18 10.49
N TRP A 247 -19.83 -11.51 11.02
CA TRP A 247 -20.33 -11.74 12.39
C TRP A 247 -21.24 -12.98 12.51
N GLY A 248 -21.76 -13.48 11.39
CA GLY A 248 -22.54 -14.72 11.32
C GLY A 248 -21.69 -16.00 11.17
N ASP A 249 -22.37 -17.17 11.24
CA ASP A 249 -21.98 -18.59 11.11
C ASP A 249 -20.69 -19.13 11.78
N ASP A 250 -19.68 -18.32 12.05
CA ASP A 250 -18.37 -18.78 12.52
C ASP A 250 -17.78 -17.89 13.64
N ILE A 251 -18.61 -17.06 14.29
CA ILE A 251 -18.15 -16.21 15.40
C ILE A 251 -17.49 -17.03 16.52
N VAL A 252 -17.93 -18.28 16.70
CA VAL A 252 -17.32 -19.22 17.65
C VAL A 252 -15.93 -19.62 17.21
N SER A 253 -15.58 -19.76 15.93
CA SER A 253 -14.18 -20.04 15.52
C SER A 253 -13.29 -18.79 15.60
N ILE A 254 -13.85 -17.60 15.38
CA ILE A 254 -13.16 -16.33 15.55
C ILE A 254 -12.89 -16.03 17.04
N LEU A 255 -13.84 -16.34 17.92
CA LEU A 255 -13.78 -16.05 19.37
C LEU A 255 -13.28 -17.21 20.25
N ALA A 256 -13.54 -18.48 19.93
CA ALA A 256 -13.24 -19.62 20.81
C ALA A 256 -11.75 -19.98 20.89
N GLU A 257 -10.90 -19.35 20.09
CA GLU A 257 -9.45 -19.47 20.24
C GLU A 257 -8.86 -18.55 21.33
N ASP A 258 -9.61 -17.55 21.84
CA ASP A 258 -9.18 -16.76 23.00
C ASP A 258 -9.16 -17.61 24.30
N SER A 259 -10.03 -18.63 24.41
CA SER A 259 -10.14 -19.48 25.61
C SER A 259 -9.01 -20.50 25.79
N LYS A 260 -8.08 -20.62 24.83
CA LYS A 260 -6.89 -21.49 24.93
C LYS A 260 -5.59 -20.72 25.17
N MET A 261 -5.64 -19.39 25.25
CA MET A 261 -4.45 -18.52 25.38
C MET A 261 -4.41 -17.70 26.69
N THR A 262 -5.28 -18.01 27.66
CA THR A 262 -5.14 -17.63 29.08
C THR A 262 -4.60 -18.78 29.90
#